data_AF-A0A963CY58-F1
#
_entry.id   AF-A0A963CY58-F1
#
_cell.length_a   1.000
_cell.length_b   1.000
_cell.length_c   1.000
_cell.angle_alpha   90.00
_cell.angle_beta   90.00
_cell.angle_gamma   90.00
#
_symmetry.space_group_name_H-M   'P 1'
#
loop_
_entity.id
_entity.type
_entity.pdbx_description
1 polymer ?
#
loop_
_entity_poly.entity_id
_entity_poly.type
_entity_poly.pdbx_seq_one_letter_code
_entity_poly.pdbx_strand_id
1 'polypeptide(L)'
;MKTKIERNANGVAVRISDVAGRTERLMEAFRECQEGRCSCPTDEYRNVQSVDVSQSGTDLTLSIKAKAGRQIDVAEIEKCLAHTRARVE
;
A
#
# COMPACT_ATOMS: atom_id res chain seq x y z
N MET A 1 -3.75 -2.77 13.97
CA MET A 1 -3.03 -2.62 12.69
C MET A 1 -1.73 -1.85 12.88
N LYS A 2 -0.60 -2.51 12.61
CA LYS A 2 0.74 -1.91 12.59
C LYS A 2 1.24 -1.86 11.15
N THR A 3 1.79 -0.74 10.71
CA THR A 3 2.36 -0.56 9.37
C THR A 3 3.86 -0.35 9.46
N LYS A 4 4.62 -1.12 8.69
CA LYS A 4 6.06 -0.94 8.51
C LYS A 4 6.32 -0.66 7.03
N ILE A 5 7.03 0.44 6.75
CA ILE A 5 7.36 0.83 5.39
C ILE A 5 8.87 0.77 5.22
N GLU A 6 9.32 0.05 4.20
CA GLU A 6 10.73 -0.16 3.90
C GLU A 6 11.00 0.28 2.46
N ARG A 7 11.87 1.27 2.27
CA ARG A 7 12.33 1.65 0.93
C ARG A 7 13.26 0.57 0.40
N ASN A 8 13.09 0.22 -0.87
CA ASN A 8 14.01 -0.66 -1.59
C ASN A 8 14.51 0.04 -2.86
N ALA A 9 15.51 -0.55 -3.52
CA ALA A 9 16.16 0.08 -4.68
C ALA A 9 15.19 0.44 -5.82
N ASN A 10 14.03 -0.22 -5.88
CA ASN A 10 13.07 -0.11 -6.97
C ASN A 10 11.71 0.47 -6.53
N GLY A 11 11.59 0.99 -5.30
CA GLY A 11 10.31 1.44 -4.74
C GLY A 11 10.20 1.22 -3.23
N VAL A 12 9.06 0.66 -2.79
CA VAL A 12 8.69 0.57 -1.37
C VAL A 12 7.99 -0.76 -1.09
N ALA A 13 8.34 -1.40 0.02
CA ALA A 13 7.60 -2.51 0.60
C ALA A 13 6.85 -2.04 1.84
N VAL A 14 5.56 -2.32 1.91
CA VAL A 14 4.71 -2.02 3.07
C VAL A 14 4.27 -3.34 3.68
N ARG A 15 4.54 -3.54 4.97
CA ARG A 15 4.00 -4.64 5.75
C ARG A 15 2.96 -4.12 6.71
N ILE A 16 1.83 -4.79 6.74
CA ILE A 16 0.68 -4.46 7.58
C ILE A 16 0.35 -5.70 8.41
N SER A 17 0.56 -5.58 9.71
CA SER A 17 0.29 -6.66 10.66
C SER A 17 -0.89 -6.33 11.54
N ASP A 18 -1.41 -7.34 12.24
CA ASP A 18 -2.52 -7.18 13.18
C ASP A 18 -3.79 -6.67 12.47
N VAL A 19 -4.16 -7.38 11.41
CA VAL A 19 -5.37 -7.13 10.59
C VAL A 19 -6.48 -8.16 10.81
N ALA A 20 -6.43 -8.92 11.92
CA ALA A 20 -7.42 -9.94 12.25
C ALA A 20 -8.86 -9.36 12.20
N GLY A 21 -9.74 -10.05 11.45
CA GLY A 21 -11.13 -9.61 11.23
C GLY A 21 -11.32 -8.48 10.21
N ARG A 22 -10.24 -7.91 9.67
CA ARG A 22 -10.26 -6.82 8.66
C ARG A 22 -9.54 -7.18 7.36
N THR A 23 -8.94 -8.37 7.28
CA THR A 23 -8.09 -8.79 6.17
C THR A 23 -8.80 -8.72 4.81
N GLU A 24 -10.03 -9.21 4.69
CA GLU A 24 -10.77 -9.19 3.41
C GLU A 24 -11.04 -7.76 2.92
N ARG A 25 -11.55 -6.89 3.80
CA ARG A 25 -11.83 -5.48 3.44
C ARG A 25 -10.56 -4.72 3.08
N LEU A 26 -9.47 -4.96 3.82
CA LEU A 26 -8.17 -4.37 3.50
C LEU A 26 -7.63 -4.90 2.18
N MET A 27 -7.74 -6.21 1.92
CA MET A 27 -7.35 -6.80 0.65
C MET A 27 -8.12 -6.20 -0.52
N GLU A 28 -9.43 -6.01 -0.39
CA GLU A 28 -10.25 -5.37 -1.41
C GLU A 28 -9.78 -3.93 -1.67
N ALA A 29 -9.61 -3.13 -0.63
CA ALA A 29 -9.12 -1.76 -0.74
C ALA A 29 -7.70 -1.68 -1.35
N PHE A 30 -6.82 -2.64 -1.06
CA PHE A 30 -5.49 -2.69 -1.66
C PHE A 30 -5.48 -3.25 -3.08
N ARG A 31 -6.43 -4.12 -3.45
CA ARG A 31 -6.65 -4.52 -4.84
C ARG A 31 -7.10 -3.34 -5.69
N GLU A 32 -7.92 -2.45 -5.15
CA GLU A 32 -8.22 -1.18 -5.82
C GLU A 32 -6.94 -0.37 -6.08
N CYS A 33 -5.95 -0.39 -5.17
CA CYS A 33 -4.63 0.23 -5.43
C CYS A 33 -3.89 -0.43 -6.59
N GLN A 34 -3.94 -1.76 -6.68
CA GLN A 34 -3.34 -2.51 -7.77
C GLN A 34 -3.99 -2.24 -9.12
N GLU A 35 -5.29 -2.01 -9.15
CA GLU A 35 -6.05 -1.64 -10.34
C GLU A 35 -5.95 -0.14 -10.68
N GLY A 36 -5.27 0.65 -9.85
CA GLY A 36 -5.19 2.11 -9.99
C GLY A 36 -6.48 2.86 -9.71
N ARG A 37 -7.36 2.23 -8.96
CA ARG A 37 -8.65 2.76 -8.52
C ARG A 37 -8.63 3.23 -7.07
N CYS A 38 -7.50 3.13 -6.37
CA CYS A 38 -7.46 3.54 -4.97
C CYS A 38 -7.67 5.04 -4.82
N SER A 39 -8.42 5.39 -3.79
CA SER A 39 -8.69 6.78 -3.40
C SER A 39 -7.51 7.37 -2.60
N CYS A 40 -6.28 7.09 -3.04
CA CYS A 40 -5.08 7.66 -2.45
C CYS A 40 -5.15 9.19 -2.63
N PRO A 41 -5.17 10.01 -1.55
CA PRO A 41 -5.36 11.46 -1.65
C PRO A 41 -4.14 12.20 -2.23
N THR A 42 -3.20 11.47 -2.81
CA THR A 42 -1.90 11.96 -3.24
C THR A 42 -1.69 11.63 -4.71
N ASP A 43 -0.88 12.43 -5.40
CA ASP A 43 -0.49 12.17 -6.79
C ASP A 43 0.63 11.11 -6.90
N GLU A 44 1.05 10.51 -5.77
CA GLU A 44 2.20 9.58 -5.72
C GLU A 44 1.98 8.34 -6.60
N TYR A 45 0.71 7.97 -6.81
CA TYR A 45 0.34 6.89 -7.73
C TYR A 45 0.89 7.09 -9.15
N ARG A 46 1.13 8.34 -9.59
CA ARG A 46 1.72 8.62 -10.91
C ARG A 46 3.15 8.10 -11.03
N ASN A 47 3.88 7.98 -9.92
CA ASN A 47 5.23 7.44 -9.85
C ASN A 47 5.25 5.90 -9.77
N VAL A 48 4.10 5.27 -9.50
CA VAL A 48 3.98 3.82 -9.33
C VAL A 48 3.91 3.12 -10.70
N GLN A 49 4.72 2.08 -10.87
CA GLN A 49 4.71 1.17 -12.01
C GLN A 49 3.77 -0.01 -11.78
N SER A 50 3.87 -0.64 -10.61
CA SER A 50 3.03 -1.77 -10.23
C SER A 50 2.85 -1.80 -8.72
N VAL A 51 1.72 -2.37 -8.29
CA VAL A 51 1.45 -2.71 -6.90
C VAL A 51 1.12 -4.19 -6.85
N ASP A 52 1.82 -4.93 -6.01
CA ASP A 52 1.56 -6.34 -5.76
C ASP A 52 1.12 -6.50 -4.31
N VAL A 53 -0.05 -7.10 -4.11
CA VAL A 53 -0.61 -7.34 -2.78
C VAL A 53 -0.53 -8.82 -2.48
N SER A 54 0.06 -9.18 -1.35
CA SER A 54 0.19 -10.56 -0.88
C SER A 54 -0.28 -10.68 0.57
N GLN A 55 -1.06 -11.71 0.85
CA GLN A 55 -1.50 -12.04 2.20
C GLN A 55 -0.65 -13.19 2.74
N SER A 56 -0.25 -13.09 4.01
CA SER A 56 0.38 -14.19 4.76
C SER A 56 -0.27 -14.28 6.13
N GLY A 57 -1.24 -15.19 6.27
CA GLY A 57 -2.01 -15.35 7.51
C GLY A 57 -2.75 -14.07 7.91
N THR A 58 -2.30 -13.46 9.02
CA THR A 58 -2.84 -12.19 9.57
C THR A 58 -2.02 -10.97 9.20
N ASP A 59 -1.07 -11.12 8.28
CA ASP A 59 -0.25 -10.06 7.72
C ASP A 59 -0.59 -9.83 6.25
N LEU A 60 -0.50 -8.57 5.82
CA LEU A 60 -0.58 -8.13 4.44
C LEU A 60 0.75 -7.47 4.05
N THR A 61 1.23 -7.77 2.85
CA THR A 61 2.41 -7.15 2.27
C THR A 61 2.04 -6.52 0.94
N LEU A 62 2.36 -5.23 0.78
CA LEU A 62 2.27 -4.53 -0.48
C LEU A 62 3.69 -4.26 -1.00
N SER A 63 3.97 -4.69 -2.22
CA SER A 63 5.18 -4.34 -2.94
C SER A 63 4.82 -3.29 -3.99
N ILE A 64 5.30 -2.08 -3.81
CA ILE A 64 5.05 -0.95 -4.70
C ILE A 64 6.33 -0.66 -5.48
N LYS A 65 6.28 -0.87 -6.79
CA LYS A 65 7.41 -0.61 -7.67
C LYS A 65 7.29 0.79 -8.27
N ALA A 66 8.37 1.56 -8.23
CA ALA A 66 8.45 2.85 -8.88
C ALA A 66 8.70 2.70 -10.38
N LYS A 67 8.23 3.67 -11.18
CA LYS A 67 8.63 3.83 -12.58
C LYS A 67 10.14 4.10 -12.66
N ALA A 68 10.76 3.67 -13.76
CA ALA A 68 12.19 3.88 -13.98
C ALA A 68 12.56 5.37 -13.84
N GLY A 69 13.57 5.66 -13.03
CA GLY A 69 14.03 7.03 -12.74
C GLY A 69 13.11 7.85 -11.83
N ARG A 70 12.05 7.26 -11.26
CA ARG A 70 11.19 7.88 -10.25
C ARG A 70 11.47 7.30 -8.88
N GLN A 71 11.24 8.12 -7.86
CA GLN A 71 11.24 7.69 -6.48
C GLN A 71 9.82 7.80 -5.93
N ILE A 72 9.50 6.88 -5.02
CA ILE A 72 8.25 6.93 -4.26
C ILE A 72 8.52 7.66 -2.95
N ASP A 73 7.73 8.68 -2.66
CA ASP A 73 7.75 9.31 -1.36
C ASP A 73 7.00 8.48 -0.32
N VAL A 74 7.72 8.00 0.69
CA VAL A 74 7.15 7.23 1.80
C VAL A 74 6.13 8.06 2.57
N ALA A 75 6.32 9.38 2.71
CA ALA A 75 5.35 10.23 3.42
C ALA A 75 3.98 10.24 2.72
N GLU A 76 3.96 10.19 1.39
CA GLU A 76 2.73 10.10 0.61
C GLU A 76 2.10 8.69 0.70
N ILE A 77 2.91 7.63 0.74
CA ILE A 77 2.42 6.27 1.02
C ILE A 77 1.79 6.18 2.40
N GLU A 78 2.39 6.79 3.42
CA GLU A 78 1.83 6.86 4.78
C GLU A 78 0.46 7.52 4.80
N LYS A 79 0.29 8.64 4.09
CA LYS A 79 -1.00 9.33 3.96
C LYS A 79 -2.05 8.45 3.31
N CYS A 80 -1.69 7.72 2.25
CA CYS A 80 -2.62 6.81 1.58
C CYS A 80 -3.00 5.61 2.44
N LEU A 81 -2.05 5.03 3.16
CA LEU A 81 -2.34 3.97 4.13
C LEU A 81 -3.23 4.46 5.27
N ALA A 82 -3.00 5.68 5.78
CA ALA A 82 -3.85 6.28 6.80
C ALA A 82 -5.28 6.52 6.29
N HIS A 83 -5.44 6.99 5.06
CA HIS A 83 -6.74 7.17 4.43
C HIS A 83 -7.47 5.84 4.24
N THR A 84 -6.80 4.81 3.70
CA THR A 84 -7.39 3.47 3.55
C THR A 84 -7.77 2.88 4.90
N ARG A 85 -6.93 3.05 5.93
CA ARG A 85 -7.26 2.60 7.29
C ARG A 85 -8.53 3.26 7.81
N ALA A 86 -8.68 4.57 7.68
CA ALA A 86 -9.87 5.29 8.13
C ALA A 86 -11.18 4.86 7.41
N ARG A 87 -11.07 4.28 6.20
CA ARG A 87 -12.23 3.75 5.46
C ARG A 87 -12.62 2.32 5.87
N VAL A 88 -11.68 1.56 6.45
CA VAL A 88 -11.85 0.12 6.74
C VAL A 88 -12.00 -0.15 8.25
N GLU A 89 -11.62 0.79 9.11
CA GLU A 89 -11.99 0.83 10.54
C GLU A 89 -13.47 1.13 10.75
#